data_AF-A0A2G9XZV1-F1
#
_entry.id   AF-A0A2G9XZV1-F1
#
_cell.length_a   1.000
_cell.length_b   1.000
_cell.length_c   1.000
_cell.angle_alpha   90.00
_cell.angle_beta   90.00
_cell.angle_gamma   90.00
#
_symmetry.space_group_name_H-M   'P 1'
#
loop_
_entity.id
_entity.type
_entity.pdbx_description
1 polymer ?
#
loop_
_entity_poly.entity_id
_entity_poly.type
_entity_poly.pdbx_seq_one_letter_code
_entity_poly.pdbx_strand_id
1 'polypeptide(L)'
;MSGGLAIWHIDENKIGRDSIYNEINVGDIKGVDMEEADGIQDFETKVWLVSNIDAAFFGSPYDLFYKDNLDSFTINTLPNTDDNEKNHSNIAISNISPSDTLIEFAIKFNFRKNGFPLRCGSFFDVSSPTLIDNYVVTATMDTQISTGFGTTFGGVVSVIDSLGNLKWRRNILEANLFASPGVGD
;
A
#
# COMPACT_ATOMS: atom_id res chain seq x y z
N MET A 1 -5.36 4.93 22.96
CA MET A 1 -6.11 4.32 21.85
C MET A 1 -5.09 3.79 20.89
N SER A 2 -5.22 2.53 20.53
CA SER A 2 -4.33 1.81 19.61
C SER A 2 -4.90 1.97 18.19
N GLY A 3 -4.08 2.26 17.19
CA GLY A 3 -4.53 2.57 15.83
C GLY A 3 -4.74 1.32 14.97
N GLY A 4 -5.11 1.51 13.71
CA GLY A 4 -5.23 0.42 12.74
C GLY A 4 -4.89 0.93 11.34
N LEU A 5 -4.93 0.03 10.36
CA LEU A 5 -4.74 0.40 8.96
C LEU A 5 -6.08 0.82 8.37
N ALA A 6 -6.23 2.09 7.99
CA ALA A 6 -7.33 2.56 7.16
C ALA A 6 -6.96 2.37 5.68
N ILE A 7 -7.88 1.83 4.89
CA ILE A 7 -7.69 1.60 3.45
C ILE A 7 -8.76 2.40 2.73
N TRP A 8 -8.35 3.15 1.70
CA TRP A 8 -9.25 3.96 0.89
C TRP A 8 -9.14 3.55 -0.57
N HIS A 9 -10.28 3.39 -1.22
CA HIS A 9 -10.38 3.24 -2.66
C HIS A 9 -10.66 4.60 -3.31
N ILE A 10 -9.84 4.96 -4.30
CA ILE A 10 -9.87 6.28 -4.95
C ILE A 10 -10.21 6.10 -6.42
N ASP A 11 -11.36 6.62 -6.84
CA ASP A 11 -11.78 6.62 -8.24
C ASP A 11 -11.51 8.00 -8.88
N GLU A 12 -10.37 8.08 -9.57
CA GLU A 12 -9.96 9.30 -10.26
C GLU A 12 -10.91 9.70 -11.40
N ASN A 13 -11.61 8.75 -12.02
CA ASN A 13 -12.57 9.04 -13.09
C ASN A 13 -13.81 9.75 -12.52
N LYS A 14 -14.35 9.25 -11.40
CA LYS A 14 -15.46 9.89 -10.71
C LYS A 14 -15.06 11.26 -10.17
N ILE A 15 -13.89 11.38 -9.56
CA ILE A 15 -13.37 12.69 -9.09
C ILE A 15 -13.25 13.67 -10.27
N GLY A 16 -12.67 13.25 -11.39
CA GLY A 16 -12.53 14.08 -12.58
C GLY A 16 -13.86 14.54 -13.16
N ARG A 17 -14.89 13.70 -13.14
CA ARG A 17 -16.23 14.00 -13.66
C ARG A 17 -17.06 14.89 -12.72
N ASP A 18 -17.02 14.62 -11.41
CA ASP A 18 -18.03 15.12 -10.45
C ASP A 18 -17.50 16.22 -9.50
N SER A 19 -16.19 16.48 -9.50
CA SER A 19 -15.56 17.51 -8.65
C SER A 19 -16.14 18.91 -8.85
N ILE A 20 -16.49 19.28 -10.08
CA ILE A 20 -17.08 20.59 -10.40
C ILE A 20 -18.47 20.81 -9.79
N TYR A 21 -19.16 19.73 -9.42
CA TYR A 21 -20.48 19.77 -8.79
C TYR A 21 -20.41 19.59 -7.27
N ASN A 22 -19.21 19.33 -6.72
CA ASN A 22 -19.03 18.91 -5.33
C ASN A 22 -19.81 17.61 -5.02
N GLU A 23 -19.83 16.69 -5.98
CA GLU A 23 -20.63 15.46 -5.92
C GLU A 23 -19.77 14.18 -5.92
N ILE A 24 -18.46 14.29 -5.61
CA ILE A 24 -17.52 13.17 -5.73
C ILE A 24 -17.91 11.93 -4.91
N ASN A 25 -18.62 12.08 -3.80
CA ASN A 25 -19.11 10.97 -2.96
C ASN A 25 -20.64 10.84 -2.96
N VAL A 26 -21.33 11.51 -3.90
CA VAL A 26 -22.78 11.41 -4.04
C VAL A 26 -23.14 10.14 -4.82
N GLY A 27 -24.10 9.37 -4.28
CA GLY A 27 -24.56 8.11 -4.88
C GLY A 27 -23.51 7.01 -4.84
N ASP A 28 -23.70 5.96 -5.65
CA ASP A 28 -22.78 4.84 -5.78
C ASP A 28 -22.29 4.77 -7.24
N ILE A 29 -21.04 4.45 -7.54
CA ILE A 29 -19.84 4.30 -6.67
C ILE A 29 -19.37 5.62 -6.04
N LYS A 30 -18.52 5.61 -5.01
CA LYS A 30 -17.89 6.84 -4.47
C LYS A 30 -16.61 7.19 -5.22
N GLY A 31 -16.20 8.46 -5.15
CA GLY A 31 -14.91 8.93 -5.65
C GLY A 31 -13.78 8.67 -4.64
N VAL A 32 -14.11 8.75 -3.35
CA VAL A 32 -13.22 8.42 -2.24
C VAL A 32 -14.03 7.56 -1.27
N ASP A 33 -13.73 6.27 -1.25
CA ASP A 33 -14.41 5.26 -0.45
C ASP A 33 -13.47 4.71 0.61
N MET A 34 -13.98 4.45 1.81
CA MET A 34 -13.19 3.82 2.88
C MET A 34 -13.62 2.37 3.00
N GLU A 35 -12.67 1.46 2.88
CA GLU A 35 -12.93 0.04 3.03
C GLU A 35 -12.98 -0.31 4.52
N GLU A 36 -14.15 -0.72 5.01
CA GLU A 36 -14.38 -0.94 6.44
C GLU A 36 -14.20 -2.43 6.80
N ALA A 37 -13.25 -2.70 7.70
CA ALA A 37 -12.75 -4.04 8.00
C ALA A 37 -13.79 -5.02 8.57
N ASP A 38 -14.86 -4.53 9.20
CA ASP A 38 -15.94 -5.36 9.72
C ASP A 38 -17.01 -5.72 8.67
N GLY A 39 -16.87 -5.20 7.45
CA GLY A 39 -17.77 -5.42 6.33
C GLY A 39 -19.07 -4.61 6.41
N ILE A 40 -19.21 -3.70 7.37
CA ILE A 40 -20.32 -2.78 7.48
C ILE A 40 -19.89 -1.45 6.85
N GLN A 41 -20.54 -1.09 5.74
CA GLN A 41 -20.24 0.13 4.99
C GLN A 41 -20.97 1.33 5.60
N ASP A 42 -20.60 1.72 6.81
CA ASP A 42 -21.19 2.79 7.61
C ASP A 42 -21.11 4.15 6.89
N PHE A 43 -19.97 4.49 6.27
CA PHE A 43 -19.79 5.77 5.56
C PHE A 43 -20.54 5.86 4.22
N GLU A 44 -20.94 4.71 3.67
CA GLU A 44 -21.72 4.64 2.44
C GLU A 44 -23.21 4.46 2.69
N THR A 45 -23.59 4.18 3.93
CA THR A 45 -24.96 3.80 4.29
C THR A 45 -25.91 4.98 4.07
N LYS A 46 -27.00 4.70 3.35
CA LYS A 46 -28.07 5.68 3.12
C LYS A 46 -28.67 6.09 4.46
N VAL A 47 -28.86 7.38 4.70
CA VAL A 47 -29.28 7.93 6.00
C VAL A 47 -30.51 7.25 6.63
N TRP A 48 -31.45 6.77 5.82
CA TRP A 48 -32.66 6.07 6.30
C TRP A 48 -32.45 4.58 6.61
N LEU A 49 -31.29 4.02 6.30
CA LEU A 49 -30.85 2.67 6.64
C LEU A 49 -29.83 2.64 7.80
N VAL A 50 -29.35 3.81 8.23
CA VAL A 50 -28.42 3.93 9.36
C VAL A 50 -29.09 3.38 10.62
N SER A 51 -28.50 2.32 11.18
CA SER A 51 -28.95 1.71 12.44
C SER A 51 -28.12 2.17 13.64
N ASN A 52 -26.88 2.61 13.40
CA ASN A 52 -25.97 3.17 14.39
C ASN A 52 -25.46 4.53 13.90
N ILE A 53 -26.00 5.62 14.44
CA ILE A 53 -25.66 6.97 13.99
C ILE A 53 -24.23 7.36 14.40
N ASP A 54 -23.73 6.85 15.51
CA ASP A 54 -22.38 7.20 15.95
C ASP A 54 -21.34 6.58 15.02
N ALA A 55 -21.52 5.30 14.66
CA ALA A 55 -20.64 4.63 13.70
C ALA A 55 -20.70 5.30 12.31
N ALA A 56 -21.91 5.56 11.79
CA ALA A 56 -22.08 6.19 10.47
C ALA A 56 -21.45 7.59 10.34
N PHE A 57 -21.32 8.36 11.42
CA PHE A 57 -20.79 9.72 11.38
C PHE A 57 -19.37 9.87 11.93
N PHE A 58 -18.95 9.00 12.85
CA PHE A 58 -17.67 9.10 13.55
C PHE A 58 -16.77 7.89 13.35
N GLY A 59 -17.26 6.85 12.68
CA GLY A 59 -16.63 5.54 12.56
C GLY A 59 -16.75 4.72 13.84
N SER A 60 -16.34 3.46 13.73
CA SER A 60 -16.17 2.51 14.81
C SER A 60 -14.70 2.04 14.90
N PRO A 61 -14.27 1.51 16.06
CA PRO A 61 -12.96 0.87 16.16
C PRO A 61 -12.79 -0.34 15.23
N TYR A 62 -13.88 -0.91 14.73
CA TYR A 62 -13.90 -2.10 13.88
C TYR A 62 -13.79 -1.77 12.38
N ASP A 63 -13.82 -0.50 11.99
CA ASP A 63 -13.67 -0.11 10.58
C ASP A 63 -12.21 -0.27 10.11
N LEU A 64 -11.25 -0.25 11.04
CA LEU A 64 -9.83 -0.34 10.74
C LEU A 64 -9.34 -1.79 10.69
N PHE A 65 -8.39 -2.07 9.80
CA PHE A 65 -7.76 -3.38 9.69
C PHE A 65 -6.63 -3.54 10.73
N TYR A 66 -6.65 -4.66 11.46
CA TYR A 66 -5.61 -5.08 12.41
C TYR A 66 -5.81 -6.54 12.81
N LYS A 67 -4.79 -7.15 13.41
CA LYS A 67 -4.75 -8.61 13.69
C LYS A 67 -5.99 -9.18 14.40
N ASP A 68 -6.51 -8.48 15.40
CA ASP A 68 -7.64 -8.95 16.23
C ASP A 68 -9.01 -8.51 15.67
N ASN A 69 -9.04 -7.92 14.47
CA ASN A 69 -10.24 -7.63 13.68
C ASN A 69 -10.12 -8.35 12.33
N LEU A 70 -10.04 -7.62 11.22
CA LEU A 70 -9.67 -8.18 9.93
C LEU A 70 -8.21 -7.86 9.62
N ASP A 71 -7.40 -8.91 9.51
CA ASP A 71 -5.93 -8.82 9.37
C ASP A 71 -5.44 -8.84 7.91
N SER A 72 -6.39 -8.79 6.97
CA SER A 72 -6.14 -8.90 5.54
C SER A 72 -7.21 -8.18 4.72
N PHE A 73 -6.80 -7.67 3.57
CA PHE A 73 -7.66 -7.07 2.56
C PHE A 73 -7.30 -7.70 1.22
N THR A 74 -8.18 -8.58 0.73
CA THR A 74 -7.88 -9.44 -0.42
C THR A 74 -9.12 -9.62 -1.29
N ILE A 75 -8.97 -10.33 -2.40
CA ILE A 75 -10.11 -10.70 -3.24
C ILE A 75 -11.20 -11.53 -2.52
N ASN A 76 -10.85 -12.20 -1.42
CA ASN A 76 -11.75 -13.09 -0.70
C ASN A 76 -12.33 -12.46 0.59
N THR A 77 -12.04 -11.19 0.87
CA THR A 77 -12.58 -10.49 2.05
C THR A 77 -13.88 -9.76 1.67
N LEU A 78 -14.60 -9.25 2.68
CA LEU A 78 -15.71 -8.31 2.48
C LEU A 78 -15.45 -7.11 3.40
N PRO A 79 -15.13 -5.93 2.86
CA PRO A 79 -14.95 -5.62 1.43
C PRO A 79 -13.72 -6.30 0.80
N ASN A 80 -13.66 -6.32 -0.54
CA ASN A 80 -12.62 -7.00 -1.31
C ASN A 80 -11.75 -6.03 -2.11
N THR A 81 -10.67 -6.52 -2.70
CA THR A 81 -9.72 -5.68 -3.46
C THR A 81 -10.12 -5.45 -4.93
N ASP A 82 -11.35 -5.77 -5.36
CA ASP A 82 -11.76 -5.51 -6.74
C ASP A 82 -11.94 -4.01 -6.99
N ASP A 83 -11.81 -3.59 -8.25
CA ASP A 83 -12.17 -2.22 -8.65
C ASP A 83 -13.70 -2.03 -8.73
N ASN A 84 -14.11 -0.79 -9.01
CA ASN A 84 -15.52 -0.41 -9.13
C ASN A 84 -16.28 -1.13 -10.24
N GLU A 85 -15.58 -1.75 -11.20
CA GLU A 85 -16.14 -2.57 -12.27
C GLU A 85 -16.09 -4.07 -11.98
N LYS A 86 -15.64 -4.44 -10.77
CA LYS A 86 -15.42 -5.83 -10.29
C LYS A 86 -14.28 -6.55 -10.99
N ASN A 87 -13.32 -5.81 -11.55
CA ASN A 87 -12.08 -6.40 -12.05
C ASN A 87 -11.10 -6.60 -10.90
N HIS A 88 -10.33 -7.67 -10.98
CA HIS A 88 -9.28 -7.95 -9.99
C HIS A 88 -8.15 -6.92 -10.07
N SER A 89 -7.96 -6.14 -9.00
CA SER A 89 -6.78 -5.28 -8.84
C SER A 89 -5.47 -6.08 -8.80
N ASN A 90 -5.56 -7.38 -8.47
CA ASN A 90 -4.43 -8.25 -8.18
C ASN A 90 -3.56 -7.75 -7.01
N ILE A 91 -4.10 -6.90 -6.14
CA ILE A 91 -3.45 -6.47 -4.91
C ILE A 91 -4.02 -7.30 -3.75
N ALA A 92 -3.16 -7.66 -2.80
CA ALA A 92 -3.55 -8.25 -1.53
C ALA A 92 -2.70 -7.66 -0.40
N ILE A 93 -3.36 -7.28 0.69
CA ILE A 93 -2.73 -6.85 1.94
C ILE A 93 -3.02 -7.93 2.98
N SER A 94 -2.02 -8.32 3.76
CA SER A 94 -2.15 -9.42 4.72
C SER A 94 -1.15 -9.30 5.86
N ASN A 95 -1.30 -10.15 6.88
CA ASN A 95 -0.44 -10.17 8.06
C ASN A 95 -0.39 -8.81 8.76
N ILE A 96 -1.53 -8.11 8.80
CA ILE A 96 -1.61 -6.81 9.48
C ILE A 96 -1.40 -7.05 10.97
N SER A 97 -0.48 -6.30 11.56
CA SER A 97 -0.08 -6.44 12.96
C SER A 97 -1.21 -6.12 13.93
N PRO A 98 -1.06 -6.44 15.23
CA PRO A 98 -1.97 -5.92 16.25
C PRO A 98 -2.06 -4.40 16.21
N SER A 99 -3.17 -3.89 16.73
CA SER A 99 -3.42 -2.46 16.87
C SER A 99 -2.36 -1.81 17.77
N ASP A 100 -1.62 -0.84 17.23
CA ASP A 100 -0.58 -0.08 17.93
C ASP A 100 -0.32 1.25 17.18
N THR A 101 0.64 2.03 17.67
CA THR A 101 1.22 3.21 17.03
C THR A 101 2.08 2.89 15.80
N LEU A 102 2.57 1.65 15.70
CA LEU A 102 3.27 1.11 14.54
C LEU A 102 2.47 -0.07 14.00
N ILE A 103 2.00 0.04 12.76
CA ILE A 103 1.35 -1.06 12.05
C ILE A 103 2.30 -1.62 11.00
N GLU A 104 2.46 -2.94 11.00
CA GLU A 104 3.21 -3.69 9.99
C GLU A 104 2.24 -4.56 9.18
N PHE A 105 2.48 -4.67 7.88
CA PHE A 105 1.67 -5.50 6.98
C PHE A 105 2.50 -5.92 5.77
N ALA A 106 2.03 -6.97 5.08
CA ALA A 106 2.59 -7.44 3.82
C ALA A 106 1.68 -7.02 2.65
N ILE A 107 2.29 -6.53 1.56
CA ILE A 107 1.58 -6.22 0.31
C ILE A 107 2.07 -7.13 -0.81
N LYS A 108 1.14 -7.71 -1.56
CA LYS A 108 1.42 -8.61 -2.68
C LYS A 108 0.72 -8.14 -3.94
N PHE A 109 1.47 -8.11 -5.04
CA PHE A 109 0.96 -7.90 -6.40
C PHE A 109 0.92 -9.27 -7.11
N ASN A 110 -0.29 -9.79 -7.32
CA ASN A 110 -0.56 -11.11 -7.91
C ASN A 110 -0.55 -11.10 -9.44
N PHE A 111 -0.34 -9.93 -10.07
CA PHE A 111 -0.22 -9.80 -11.52
C PHE A 111 1.17 -9.32 -11.91
N ARG A 112 1.73 -9.99 -12.92
CA ARG A 112 2.94 -9.56 -13.60
C ARG A 112 2.73 -9.73 -15.09
N LYS A 113 2.82 -8.63 -15.84
CA LYS A 113 2.77 -8.68 -17.30
C LYS A 113 3.99 -9.44 -17.82
N ASN A 114 3.76 -10.43 -18.68
CA ASN A 114 4.85 -11.18 -19.31
C ASN A 114 5.80 -10.21 -20.05
N GLY A 115 7.10 -10.43 -19.93
CA GLY A 115 8.13 -9.52 -20.44
C GLY A 115 8.45 -8.32 -19.56
N PHE A 116 7.76 -8.10 -18.42
CA PHE A 116 8.07 -7.00 -17.50
C PHE A 116 8.68 -7.49 -16.16
N PRO A 117 9.46 -6.65 -15.45
CA PRO A 117 10.01 -5.39 -15.97
C PRO A 117 11.00 -5.66 -17.11
N LEU A 118 10.98 -4.79 -18.12
CA LEU A 118 11.99 -4.82 -19.18
C LEU A 118 13.28 -4.20 -18.64
N ARG A 119 14.39 -4.87 -18.86
CA ARG A 119 15.71 -4.30 -18.57
C ARG A 119 16.05 -3.30 -19.67
N CYS A 120 15.87 -2.00 -19.43
CA CYS A 120 16.32 -0.98 -20.38
C CYS A 120 17.85 -1.00 -20.46
N GLY A 121 18.37 -1.17 -21.68
CA GLY A 121 19.78 -1.40 -21.95
C GLY A 121 20.57 -0.13 -22.21
N SER A 122 20.70 0.77 -21.23
CA SER A 122 21.80 1.75 -21.13
C SER A 122 21.51 2.80 -20.05
N PHE A 123 22.55 3.17 -19.30
CA PHE A 123 22.73 4.25 -18.31
C PHE A 123 21.47 4.99 -17.81
N PHE A 124 21.28 4.93 -16.49
CA PHE A 124 20.30 5.72 -15.76
C PHE A 124 21.04 6.70 -14.84
N ASP A 125 20.59 7.95 -14.79
CA ASP A 125 21.08 9.00 -13.86
C ASP A 125 20.77 8.68 -12.38
N VAL A 126 19.84 7.73 -12.18
CA VAL A 126 19.55 7.03 -10.93
C VAL A 126 19.52 5.54 -11.24
N SER A 127 20.48 4.78 -10.72
CA SER A 127 20.63 3.38 -11.11
C SER A 127 19.43 2.53 -10.65
N SER A 128 18.80 1.83 -11.58
CA SER A 128 17.95 0.69 -11.22
C SER A 128 18.80 -0.35 -10.49
N PRO A 129 18.28 -1.02 -9.44
CA PRO A 129 19.04 -1.99 -8.67
C PRO A 129 19.74 -3.02 -9.58
N THR A 130 21.06 -3.14 -9.45
CA THR A 130 21.91 -4.02 -10.26
C THR A 130 22.45 -5.16 -9.41
N LEU A 131 22.54 -6.36 -9.99
CA LEU A 131 23.07 -7.53 -9.31
C LEU A 131 24.59 -7.63 -9.51
N ILE A 132 25.36 -7.59 -8.43
CA ILE A 132 26.83 -7.78 -8.43
C ILE A 132 27.17 -8.78 -7.33
N ASP A 133 27.81 -9.89 -7.69
CA ASP A 133 28.34 -10.88 -6.72
C ASP A 133 27.36 -11.28 -5.61
N ASN A 134 26.11 -11.56 -5.99
CA ASN A 134 24.98 -11.89 -5.12
C ASN A 134 24.42 -10.75 -4.26
N TYR A 135 24.76 -9.50 -4.58
CA TYR A 135 24.20 -8.30 -3.98
C TYR A 135 23.33 -7.53 -4.96
N VAL A 136 22.17 -7.05 -4.51
CA VAL A 136 21.43 -6.00 -5.22
C VAL A 136 21.98 -4.65 -4.78
N VAL A 137 22.68 -3.96 -5.68
CA VAL A 137 23.29 -2.66 -5.45
C VAL A 137 22.46 -1.60 -6.17
N THR A 138 21.98 -0.61 -5.42
CA THR A 138 21.43 0.63 -5.97
C THR A 138 22.21 1.81 -5.43
N ALA A 139 22.55 2.76 -6.30
CA ALA A 139 23.16 4.03 -5.95
C ALA A 139 22.18 5.17 -6.25
N THR A 140 21.92 6.01 -5.25
CA THR A 140 21.47 7.39 -5.43
C THR A 140 22.69 8.32 -5.40
N MET A 141 22.53 9.60 -5.73
CA MET A 141 23.66 10.56 -5.81
C MET A 141 24.56 10.57 -4.55
N ASP A 142 24.04 10.21 -3.37
CA ASP A 142 24.79 10.23 -2.10
C ASP A 142 24.58 8.98 -1.21
N THR A 143 23.96 7.90 -1.70
CA THR A 143 23.69 6.71 -0.86
C THR A 143 23.73 5.41 -1.66
N GLN A 144 24.53 4.45 -1.17
CA GLN A 144 24.57 3.08 -1.68
C GLN A 144 23.73 2.16 -0.77
N ILE A 145 22.82 1.38 -1.35
CA ILE A 145 22.09 0.31 -0.66
C ILE A 145 22.47 -1.03 -1.27
N SER A 146 22.86 -2.00 -0.44
CA SER A 146 23.29 -3.35 -0.83
C SER A 146 22.55 -4.42 -0.01
N THR A 147 21.99 -5.45 -0.67
CA THR A 147 21.31 -6.58 0.00
C THR A 147 21.81 -7.93 -0.55
N GLY A 148 22.13 -8.90 0.31
CA GLY A 148 22.59 -10.25 -0.08
C GLY A 148 21.49 -11.32 0.03
N PHE A 149 21.55 -12.40 -0.78
CA PHE A 149 20.45 -13.37 -0.90
C PHE A 149 20.39 -14.50 0.15
N GLY A 150 19.13 -14.81 0.52
CA GLY A 150 18.63 -16.02 1.18
C GLY A 150 17.09 -16.10 1.15
N THR A 151 16.53 -16.56 0.01
CA THR A 151 15.14 -17.03 -0.27
C THR A 151 13.88 -16.22 0.10
N THR A 152 13.98 -14.99 0.58
CA THR A 152 12.85 -14.04 0.58
C THR A 152 13.39 -12.73 0.03
N PHE A 153 12.58 -11.88 -0.61
CA PHE A 153 13.03 -10.56 -1.08
C PHE A 153 13.23 -9.60 0.10
N GLY A 154 13.94 -10.06 1.12
CA GLY A 154 14.30 -9.33 2.30
C GLY A 154 15.70 -8.76 2.17
N GLY A 155 15.87 -7.52 2.63
CA GLY A 155 17.13 -6.81 2.66
C GLY A 155 17.39 -6.24 4.05
N VAL A 156 18.56 -5.65 4.26
CA VAL A 156 18.85 -4.94 5.50
C VAL A 156 18.97 -3.46 5.16
N VAL A 157 18.03 -2.64 5.61
CA VAL A 157 18.20 -1.18 5.51
C VAL A 157 19.01 -0.74 6.72
N SER A 158 20.13 -0.07 6.47
CA SER A 158 21.01 0.49 7.48
C SER A 158 21.21 1.99 7.24
N VAL A 159 21.14 2.80 8.29
CA VAL A 159 21.58 4.20 8.27
C VAL A 159 22.98 4.24 8.86
N ILE A 160 23.93 4.77 8.09
CA ILE A 160 25.34 4.90 8.47
C ILE A 160 25.69 6.39 8.38
N ASP A 161 26.40 6.94 9.36
CA ASP A 161 26.86 8.33 9.30
C ASP A 161 28.04 8.51 8.34
N SER A 162 28.43 9.77 8.10
CA SER A 162 29.55 10.13 7.21
C SER A 162 30.91 9.60 7.66
N LEU A 163 31.01 9.08 8.88
CA LEU A 163 32.22 8.47 9.45
C LEU A 163 32.18 6.93 9.40
N GLY A 164 31.12 6.34 8.81
CA GLY A 164 30.96 4.90 8.70
C GLY A 164 30.33 4.22 9.91
N ASN A 165 29.81 4.97 10.89
CA ASN A 165 29.19 4.38 12.07
C ASN A 165 27.72 4.00 11.80
N LEU A 166 27.35 2.78 12.13
CA LEU A 166 25.97 2.32 12.08
C LEU A 166 25.10 3.09 13.10
N LYS A 167 24.07 3.78 12.63
CA LYS A 167 23.08 4.47 13.47
C LYS A 167 21.80 3.68 13.66
N TRP A 168 21.38 2.98 12.62
CA TRP A 168 20.13 2.23 12.63
C TRP A 168 20.19 1.08 11.63
N ARG A 169 19.50 -0.01 11.94
CA ARG A 169 19.40 -1.18 11.07
C ARG A 169 18.04 -1.85 11.25
N ARG A 170 17.40 -2.22 10.16
CA ARG A 170 16.22 -3.10 10.17
C ARG A 170 16.34 -4.15 9.08
N ASN A 171 16.04 -5.39 9.46
CA ASN A 171 15.81 -6.47 8.51
C ASN A 171 14.44 -6.23 7.88
N ILE A 172 14.41 -6.01 6.59
CA ILE A 172 13.19 -6.02 5.79
C ILE A 172 13.06 -7.44 5.26
N LEU A 173 11.93 -8.10 5.50
CA LEU A 173 11.73 -9.48 5.08
C LEU A 173 11.19 -9.55 3.64
N GLU A 174 10.55 -8.47 3.17
CA GLU A 174 10.03 -8.26 1.82
C GLU A 174 10.09 -6.76 1.46
N ALA A 175 10.90 -6.37 0.47
CA ALA A 175 11.02 -4.99 0.00
C ALA A 175 10.72 -4.89 -1.49
N ASN A 176 9.72 -4.07 -1.85
CA ASN A 176 9.54 -3.61 -3.23
C ASN A 176 10.29 -2.29 -3.39
N LEU A 177 11.38 -2.28 -4.17
CA LEU A 177 12.08 -1.05 -4.53
C LEU A 177 11.34 -0.42 -5.72
N PHE A 178 10.63 0.66 -5.47
CA PHE A 178 10.07 1.51 -6.51
C PHE A 178 11.05 2.66 -6.77
N ALA A 179 11.68 2.67 -7.93
CA ALA A 179 12.30 3.88 -8.44
C ALA A 179 11.21 4.70 -9.12
N SER A 180 10.97 5.93 -8.65
CA SER A 180 10.18 6.89 -9.42
C SER A 180 10.91 7.13 -10.74
N PRO A 181 10.24 7.12 -11.90
CA PRO A 181 10.83 7.68 -13.11
C PRO A 181 11.07 9.16 -12.83
N GLY A 182 12.33 9.53 -12.62
CA GLY A 182 12.73 10.92 -12.62
C GLY A 182 12.25 11.55 -13.93
N VAL A 183 11.51 12.64 -13.80
CA VAL A 183 11.35 13.60 -14.90
C VAL A 183 12.76 14.06 -15.28
N GLY A 184 13.22 13.68 -16.48
CA GLY A 184 13.95 14.66 -17.29
C GLY A 184 12.87 15.66 -17.71
N ASP A 185 12.96 16.93 -17.31
CA ASP A 185 14.14 17.79 -17.38
C ASP A 185 14.42 18.58 -16.09
#